data_AF-A0A8S1NL59-F1
#
_entry.id   AF-A0A8S1NL59-F1
#
_cell.length_a   1.000
_cell.length_b   1.000
_cell.length_c   1.000
_cell.angle_alpha   90.00
_cell.angle_beta   90.00
_cell.angle_gamma   90.00
#
_symmetry.space_group_name_H-M   'P 1'
#
loop_
_entity.id
_entity.type
_entity.pdbx_description
1 polymer ?
#
loop_
_entity_poly.entity_id
_entity_poly.type
_entity_poly.pdbx_seq_one_letter_code
_entity_poly.pdbx_strand_id
1 'polypeptide(L)'
;MQSGFSVCRRKPGQTFRKTLGLYNYKLGHQQYHKEPGTVSLNAVEQLKNTKTYEGIMRIRKLRQESDRVFGKFIGTKFVVDKSRIPQYDIPDLTGFELKPYVSYHTPQVDMETQTKLARMNDFNLIENLVPRSETKLLDKK
;
A
#
# COMPACT_ATOMS: atom_id res chain seq x y z
N MET A 1 11.83 -56.75 30.93
CA MET A 1 11.45 -55.33 31.13
C MET A 1 11.00 -54.77 29.79
N GLN A 2 9.69 -54.62 29.56
CA GLN A 2 9.16 -54.10 28.30
C GLN A 2 9.12 -52.57 28.36
N SER A 3 9.87 -51.91 27.48
CA SER A 3 9.86 -50.46 27.29
C SER A 3 8.55 -50.04 26.63
N GLY A 4 7.67 -49.36 27.38
CA GLY A 4 6.45 -48.78 26.84
C GLY A 4 6.75 -47.64 25.88
N PHE A 5 6.48 -47.82 24.59
CA PHE A 5 6.48 -46.72 23.62
C PHE A 5 5.28 -45.80 23.89
N SER A 6 5.54 -44.56 24.33
CA SER A 6 4.49 -43.55 24.46
C SER A 6 4.05 -43.06 23.08
N VAL A 7 2.90 -43.53 22.60
CA VAL A 7 2.29 -43.01 21.36
C VAL A 7 1.68 -41.64 21.67
N CYS A 8 2.43 -40.56 21.44
CA CYS A 8 1.91 -39.20 21.53
C CYS A 8 0.86 -38.97 20.42
N ARG A 9 -0.43 -39.03 20.76
CA ARG A 9 -1.51 -38.61 19.85
C ARG A 9 -1.35 -37.12 19.53
N ARG A 10 -1.21 -36.79 18.24
CA ARG A 10 -1.14 -35.39 17.78
C ARG A 10 -2.47 -34.71 18.10
N LYS A 11 -2.43 -33.56 18.79
CA LYS A 11 -3.63 -32.75 19.01
C LYS A 11 -4.18 -32.27 17.65
N PRO A 12 -5.50 -32.22 17.46
CA PRO A 12 -6.10 -31.71 16.22
C PRO A 12 -5.58 -30.28 15.94
N GLY A 13 -5.28 -29.98 14.67
CA GLY A 13 -4.77 -28.67 14.23
C GLY A 13 -3.25 -28.44 14.38
N GLN A 14 -2.49 -29.36 14.97
CA GLN A 14 -1.03 -29.20 15.06
C GLN A 14 -0.32 -29.24 13.70
N THR A 15 -0.87 -29.94 12.71
CA THR A 15 -0.32 -29.97 11.34
C THR A 15 -0.43 -28.60 10.67
N PHE A 16 -1.58 -27.93 10.81
CA PHE A 16 -1.79 -26.56 10.32
C PHE A 16 -0.83 -25.55 10.97
N ARG A 17 -0.52 -25.70 12.26
CA ARG A 17 0.48 -24.85 12.91
C ARG A 17 1.87 -24.99 12.27
N LYS A 18 2.24 -26.19 11.82
CA LYS A 18 3.53 -26.42 11.14
C LYS A 18 3.56 -25.81 9.74
N THR A 19 2.44 -25.83 9.02
CA THR A 19 2.37 -25.21 7.68
C THR A 19 2.45 -23.69 7.75
N LEU A 20 1.87 -23.07 8.77
CA LEU A 20 2.01 -21.63 9.02
C LEU A 20 3.45 -21.24 9.36
N GLY A 21 4.19 -22.13 10.04
CA GLY A 21 5.55 -21.87 10.49
C GLY A 21 5.62 -20.63 11.38
N LEU A 22 6.48 -19.69 10.99
CA LEU A 22 6.69 -18.43 11.69
C LEU A 22 5.83 -17.33 11.04
N TYR A 23 4.65 -17.08 11.61
CA TYR A 23 3.63 -16.16 11.07
C TYR A 23 3.50 -14.84 11.84
N ASN A 24 4.25 -14.67 12.95
CA ASN A 24 4.22 -13.45 13.76
C ASN A 24 5.61 -13.19 14.38
N TYR A 25 5.98 -11.93 14.51
CA TYR A 25 7.20 -11.45 15.18
C TYR A 25 7.28 -11.78 16.67
N LYS A 26 6.16 -12.14 17.31
CA LYS A 26 6.13 -12.63 18.70
C LYS A 26 6.76 -14.02 18.88
N LEU A 27 6.91 -14.78 17.79
CA LEU A 27 7.50 -16.12 17.82
C LEU A 27 9.02 -16.04 17.59
N GLY A 28 9.79 -16.87 18.30
CA GLY A 28 11.26 -16.88 18.25
C GLY A 28 11.90 -16.16 19.45
N HIS A 29 13.23 -16.13 19.48
CA HIS A 29 13.96 -15.42 20.53
C HIS A 29 14.07 -13.91 20.20
N GLN A 30 14.31 -13.08 21.21
CA GLN A 30 14.25 -11.61 21.12
C GLN A 30 15.10 -11.01 19.98
N GLN A 31 16.20 -11.66 19.61
CA GLN A 31 17.14 -11.16 18.59
C GLN A 31 16.95 -11.79 17.20
N TYR A 32 15.97 -12.68 17.03
CA TYR A 32 15.74 -13.43 15.79
C TYR A 32 15.28 -12.52 14.63
N HIS A 33 14.37 -11.59 14.93
CA HIS A 33 13.82 -10.66 13.95
C HIS A 33 14.75 -9.46 13.78
N LYS A 34 15.22 -9.26 12.55
CA LYS A 34 16.03 -8.11 12.17
C LYS A 34 15.20 -7.21 11.26
N GLU A 35 15.12 -5.92 11.61
CA GLU A 35 14.41 -4.88 10.85
C GLU A 35 12.95 -5.26 10.55
N PRO A 36 12.13 -5.58 11.58
CA PRO A 36 10.73 -5.91 11.37
C PRO A 36 9.98 -4.76 10.70
N GLY A 37 8.99 -5.09 9.87
CA GLY A 37 8.11 -4.10 9.22
C GLY A 37 8.58 -3.56 7.87
N THR A 38 9.87 -3.73 7.53
CA THR A 38 10.43 -3.34 6.22
C THR A 38 9.92 -4.24 5.09
N VAL A 39 10.01 -5.56 5.29
CA VAL A 39 9.56 -6.61 4.37
C VAL A 39 8.59 -7.54 5.11
N SER A 40 7.70 -8.20 4.38
CA SER A 40 6.80 -9.18 4.98
C SER A 40 7.58 -10.38 5.56
N LEU A 41 7.12 -10.84 6.73
CA LEU A 41 7.75 -11.94 7.46
C LEU A 41 7.83 -13.22 6.62
N ASN A 42 6.74 -13.57 5.95
CA ASN A 42 6.64 -14.77 5.13
C ASN A 42 7.65 -14.74 3.97
N ALA A 43 7.83 -13.59 3.31
CA ALA A 43 8.80 -13.46 2.21
C ALA A 43 10.24 -13.62 2.72
N VAL A 44 10.55 -13.02 3.87
CA VAL A 44 11.86 -13.17 4.51
C VAL A 44 12.10 -14.63 4.91
N GLU A 45 11.11 -15.31 5.49
CA GLU A 45 11.25 -16.70 5.92
C GLU A 45 11.41 -17.66 4.73
N GLN A 46 10.65 -17.47 3.66
CA GLN A 46 10.80 -18.24 2.41
C GLN A 46 12.22 -18.11 1.84
N LEU A 47 12.75 -16.89 1.76
CA LEU A 47 14.10 -16.62 1.25
C LEU A 47 15.22 -17.05 2.21
N LYS A 48 14.96 -17.08 3.52
CA LYS A 48 15.90 -17.66 4.50
C LYS A 48 15.95 -19.18 4.41
N ASN A 49 14.81 -19.81 4.18
CA ASN A 49 14.70 -21.27 4.11
C ASN A 49 15.47 -21.87 2.93
N THR A 50 15.64 -21.12 1.83
CA THR A 50 16.49 -21.57 0.71
C THR A 50 17.97 -21.66 1.08
N LYS A 51 18.42 -20.92 2.11
CA LYS A 51 19.83 -20.83 2.55
C LYS A 51 20.83 -20.53 1.42
N THR A 52 20.36 -19.89 0.35
CA THR A 52 21.18 -19.51 -0.80
C THR A 52 21.72 -18.08 -0.65
N TYR A 53 22.89 -17.83 -1.26
CA TYR A 53 23.45 -16.48 -1.34
C TYR A 53 22.48 -15.50 -2.01
N GLU A 54 21.81 -15.94 -3.08
CA GLU A 54 20.81 -15.16 -3.80
C GLU A 54 19.64 -14.75 -2.91
N GLY A 55 19.17 -15.64 -2.02
CA GLY A 55 18.10 -15.34 -1.07
C GLY A 55 18.50 -14.22 -0.10
N ILE A 56 19.73 -14.27 0.41
CA ILE A 56 20.28 -13.23 1.30
C ILE A 56 20.37 -11.90 0.56
N MET A 57 20.89 -11.90 -0.68
CA MET A 57 20.99 -10.68 -1.50
C MET A 57 19.61 -10.12 -1.84
N ARG A 58 18.62 -10.97 -2.11
CA ARG A 58 17.26 -10.55 -2.37
C ARG A 58 16.62 -9.90 -1.15
N ILE A 59 16.79 -10.46 0.05
CA ILE A 59 16.31 -9.85 1.31
C ILE A 59 16.92 -8.46 1.49
N ARG A 60 18.24 -8.32 1.26
CA ARG A 60 18.93 -7.02 1.37
C ARG A 60 18.38 -6.01 0.38
N LYS A 61 18.19 -6.40 -0.88
CA LYS A 61 17.62 -5.55 -1.92
C LYS A 61 16.21 -5.09 -1.55
N LEU A 62 15.33 -6.01 -1.13
CA LEU A 62 13.96 -5.69 -0.72
C LEU A 62 13.90 -4.71 0.46
N ARG A 63 14.83 -4.81 1.42
CA ARG A 63 14.91 -3.87 2.55
C ARG A 63 15.41 -2.49 2.13
N GLN A 64 16.33 -2.42 1.17
CA GLN A 64 16.82 -1.15 0.65
C GLN A 64 15.75 -0.40 -0.15
N GLU A 65 14.97 -1.14 -0.94
CA GLU A 65 13.93 -0.62 -1.82
C GLU A 65 12.57 -0.45 -1.14
N SER A 66 12.43 -0.76 0.16
CA SER A 66 11.12 -0.70 0.83
C SER A 66 10.68 0.73 1.13
N ASP A 67 9.48 1.10 0.66
CA ASP A 67 8.84 2.40 0.93
C ASP A 67 8.44 2.58 2.41
N ARG A 68 8.37 1.48 3.17
CA ARG A 68 7.95 1.47 4.58
C ARG A 68 9.03 1.97 5.55
N VAL A 69 10.23 2.26 5.06
CA VAL A 69 11.35 2.74 5.88
C VAL A 69 11.31 4.26 5.94
N PHE A 70 10.74 4.80 7.02
CA PHE A 70 10.55 6.23 7.23
C PHE A 70 11.78 6.98 7.78
N GLY A 71 12.96 6.34 7.82
CA GLY A 71 14.13 6.91 8.45
C GLY A 71 15.27 5.91 8.62
N LYS A 72 16.26 6.27 9.43
CA LYS A 72 17.43 5.42 9.69
C LYS A 72 17.82 5.45 11.16
N PHE A 73 18.44 4.37 11.62
CA PHE A 73 19.06 4.33 12.94
C PHE A 73 20.45 4.99 12.88
N ILE A 74 20.70 5.91 13.80
CA ILE A 74 22.02 6.50 14.07
C ILE A 74 22.40 6.10 15.50
N GLY A 75 23.25 5.08 15.62
CA GLY A 75 23.51 4.42 16.90
C GLY A 75 22.24 3.76 17.45
N THR A 76 21.81 4.18 18.64
CA THR A 76 20.59 3.68 19.29
C THR A 76 19.34 4.52 18.98
N LYS A 77 19.49 5.69 18.36
CA LYS A 77 18.39 6.62 18.09
C LYS A 77 17.87 6.41 16.68
N PHE A 78 16.55 6.40 16.52
CA PHE A 78 15.90 6.42 15.21
C PHE A 78 15.68 7.86 14.75
N VAL A 79 16.20 8.22 13.58
CA VAL A 79 16.01 9.53 12.97
C VAL A 79 15.01 9.39 11.84
N VAL A 80 13.88 10.08 12.00
CA VAL A 80 12.77 10.11 11.03
C VAL A 80 13.12 11.06 9.88
N ASP A 81 12.92 10.60 8.66
CA ASP A 81 13.03 11.41 7.45
C ASP A 81 11.63 11.78 6.95
N LYS A 82 11.27 13.06 7.08
CA LYS A 82 9.93 13.55 6.68
C LYS A 82 9.67 13.41 5.19
N SER A 83 10.71 13.36 4.35
CA SER A 83 10.56 13.21 2.90
C SER A 83 10.05 11.83 2.49
N ARG A 84 10.28 10.81 3.33
CA ARG A 84 9.83 9.44 3.08
C ARG A 84 8.41 9.15 3.61
N ILE A 85 7.83 10.08 4.36
CA ILE A 85 6.48 9.93 4.90
C ILE A 85 5.50 10.30 3.78
N PRO A 86 4.52 9.43 3.43
CA PRO A 86 3.52 9.76 2.43
C PRO A 86 2.70 10.96 2.90
N GLN A 87 2.48 11.90 1.99
CA GLN A 87 1.66 13.08 2.21
C GLN A 87 0.28 12.86 1.59
N TYR A 88 -0.76 13.21 2.33
CA TYR A 88 -2.14 13.15 1.86
C TYR A 88 -2.64 14.57 1.66
N ASP A 89 -3.04 14.89 0.43
CA ASP A 89 -3.62 16.19 0.07
C ASP A 89 -5.08 16.24 0.52
N ILE A 90 -5.29 16.48 1.81
CA ILE A 90 -6.63 16.57 2.42
C ILE A 90 -7.08 18.04 2.36
N PRO A 91 -8.10 18.38 1.55
CA PRO A 91 -8.62 19.74 1.47
C PRO A 91 -9.50 20.09 2.67
N ASP A 92 -9.74 21.39 2.88
CA ASP A 92 -10.76 21.85 3.81
C ASP A 92 -12.16 21.59 3.23
N LEU A 93 -13.06 21.07 4.08
CA LEU A 93 -14.42 20.69 3.69
C LEU A 93 -15.47 21.66 4.22
N THR A 94 -15.08 22.78 4.85
CA THR A 94 -16.05 23.80 5.28
C THR A 94 -16.80 24.37 4.07
N GLY A 95 -18.13 24.29 4.09
CA GLY A 95 -18.98 24.73 2.97
C GLY A 95 -19.09 23.71 1.82
N PHE A 96 -18.54 22.50 1.96
CA PHE A 96 -18.70 21.45 0.96
C PHE A 96 -20.07 20.78 1.10
N GLU A 97 -20.97 21.05 0.15
CA GLU A 97 -22.37 20.59 0.20
C GLU A 97 -22.57 19.15 -0.29
N LEU A 98 -21.63 18.64 -1.10
CA LEU A 98 -21.76 17.30 -1.68
C LEU A 98 -21.64 16.22 -0.59
N LYS A 99 -22.54 15.25 -0.68
CA LYS A 99 -22.62 14.10 0.23
C LYS A 99 -22.21 12.82 -0.51
N PRO A 100 -21.77 11.76 0.20
CA PRO A 100 -21.39 10.50 -0.43
C PRO A 100 -22.54 9.77 -1.12
N TYR A 101 -23.80 10.13 -0.80
CA TYR A 101 -25.00 9.55 -1.40
C TYR A 101 -25.82 10.61 -2.11
N VAL A 102 -26.43 10.21 -3.23
CA VAL A 102 -27.31 11.03 -4.06
C VAL A 102 -28.76 10.64 -3.79
N SER A 103 -29.69 11.58 -3.96
CA SER A 103 -31.12 11.32 -3.84
C SER A 103 -31.61 10.38 -4.93
N TYR A 104 -32.51 9.46 -4.60
CA TYR A 104 -33.13 8.57 -5.57
C TYR A 104 -34.01 9.31 -6.60
N HIS A 105 -34.51 10.49 -6.24
CA HIS A 105 -35.42 11.26 -7.09
C HIS A 105 -34.71 12.09 -8.18
N THR A 106 -33.39 12.02 -8.28
CA THR A 106 -32.67 12.75 -9.33
C THR A 106 -32.98 12.14 -10.71
N PRO A 107 -33.35 12.95 -11.71
CA PRO A 107 -33.62 12.46 -13.05
C PRO A 107 -32.35 11.94 -13.74
N GLN A 108 -32.53 11.13 -14.78
CA GLN A 108 -31.43 10.66 -15.60
C GLN A 108 -30.84 11.82 -16.42
N VAL A 109 -29.52 11.79 -16.60
CA VAL A 109 -28.75 12.83 -17.31
C VAL A 109 -28.88 12.66 -18.83
N ASP A 110 -29.22 13.73 -19.54
CA ASP A 110 -29.41 13.74 -21.00
C ASP A 110 -28.13 13.51 -21.80
N MET A 111 -28.26 12.92 -22.99
CA MET A 111 -27.13 12.60 -23.88
C MET A 111 -26.36 13.85 -24.34
N GLU A 112 -27.03 14.98 -24.52
CA GLU A 112 -26.41 16.25 -24.92
C GLU A 112 -25.42 16.75 -23.87
N THR A 113 -25.77 16.60 -22.59
CA THR A 113 -24.87 17.01 -21.49
C THR A 113 -23.63 16.12 -21.44
N GLN A 114 -23.79 14.81 -21.69
CA GLN A 114 -22.68 13.86 -21.73
C GLN A 114 -21.74 14.13 -22.91
N THR A 115 -22.28 14.39 -24.10
CA THR A 115 -21.48 14.72 -25.30
C THR A 115 -20.74 16.05 -25.14
N LYS A 116 -21.34 17.05 -24.48
CA LYS A 116 -20.66 18.31 -24.14
C LYS A 116 -19.50 18.10 -23.17
N LEU A 117 -19.66 17.26 -22.14
CA LEU A 117 -18.56 16.89 -21.23
C LEU A 117 -17.41 16.21 -21.97
N ALA A 118 -17.73 15.28 -22.87
CA ALA A 118 -16.72 14.60 -23.70
C ALA A 118 -15.94 15.61 -24.56
N ARG A 119 -16.67 16.51 -25.25
CA ARG A 119 -16.07 17.53 -26.12
C ARG A 119 -15.12 18.48 -25.39
N MET A 120 -15.38 18.81 -24.12
CA MET A 120 -14.50 19.67 -23.33
C MET A 120 -13.14 19.01 -23.02
N ASN A 121 -13.05 17.69 -23.06
CA ASN A 121 -11.81 16.94 -22.82
C ASN A 121 -11.07 16.59 -24.12
N ASP A 122 -11.56 17.04 -25.27
CA ASP A 122 -10.92 16.80 -26.57
C ASP A 122 -9.76 17.77 -26.79
N PHE A 123 -8.52 17.27 -26.69
CA PHE A 123 -7.31 18.08 -26.87
C PHE A 123 -7.02 18.49 -28.32
N ASN A 124 -7.73 17.93 -29.29
CA ASN A 124 -7.60 18.30 -30.71
C ASN A 124 -8.31 19.63 -31.04
N LEU A 125 -9.19 20.09 -30.16
CA LEU A 125 -9.90 21.36 -30.33
C LEU A 125 -9.05 22.49 -29.74
N ILE A 126 -8.71 23.46 -30.59
CA ILE A 126 -7.90 24.63 -30.21
C ILE A 126 -8.57 25.42 -29.08
N GLU A 127 -9.90 25.45 -29.05
CA GLU A 127 -10.74 26.08 -28.02
C GLU A 127 -10.43 25.56 -26.60
N ASN A 128 -10.04 24.29 -26.45
CA ASN A 128 -9.78 23.66 -25.16
C ASN A 128 -8.32 23.86 -24.67
N LEU A 129 -7.42 24.29 -25.55
CA LEU A 129 -6.01 24.52 -25.23
C LEU A 129 -5.75 25.92 -24.65
N VAL A 130 -6.66 26.86 -24.91
CA VAL A 130 -6.57 28.23 -24.41
C VAL A 130 -7.20 28.32 -23.01
N PRO A 131 -6.52 28.93 -22.03
CA PRO A 131 -7.10 29.19 -20.72
C PRO A 131 -8.41 29.96 -20.83
N ARG A 132 -9.45 29.54 -20.10
CA ARG A 132 -10.79 30.20 -20.10
C ARG A 132 -10.75 31.69 -19.72
N SER A 133 -9.66 32.17 -19.12
CA SER A 133 -9.45 33.60 -18.84
C SER A 133 -9.23 34.42 -20.11
N GLU A 134 -8.66 33.83 -21.16
CA GLU A 134 -8.27 34.51 -22.39
C GLU A 134 -9.34 34.45 -23.48
N THR A 135 -10.22 33.45 -23.44
CA THR A 135 -11.30 33.28 -24.45
C THR A 135 -12.29 34.45 -24.46
N LYS A 136 -12.54 35.10 -23.31
CA LYS A 136 -13.41 36.28 -23.22
C LYS A 136 -12.90 37.53 -23.95
N LEU A 137 -11.62 37.55 -24.37
CA LEU A 137 -11.02 38.65 -25.13
C LEU A 137 -11.19 38.47 -26.65
N LEU A 138 -11.44 37.25 -27.11
CA LEU A 138 -11.61 36.94 -28.54
C LEU A 138 -13.03 37.24 -29.03
N ASP A 139 -14.04 37.09 -28.18
CA ASP A 139 -15.45 37.36 -28.53
C ASP A 139 -15.81 38.86 -28.56
N LYS A 140 -14.85 39.76 -28.31
CA LYS A 140 -15.03 41.22 -28.26
C LYS A 140 -14.48 41.97 -29.48
N LYS A 141 -14.11 41.27 -30.56
CA LYS A 141 -13.65 41.88 -31.82
C LYS A 141 -14.62 41.64 -32.95
#